data_AF-A0A954ECD6-F1
#
_entry.id   AF-A0A954ECD6-F1
#
_cell.length_a   1.000
_cell.length_b   1.000
_cell.length_c   1.000
_cell.angle_alpha   90.00
_cell.angle_beta   90.00
_cell.angle_gamma   90.00
#
_symmetry.space_group_name_H-M   'P 1'
#
loop_
_entity.id
_entity.type
_entity.pdbx_description
1 polymer ?
#
loop_
_entity_poly.entity_id
_entity_poly.type
_entity_poly.pdbx_seq_one_letter_code
_entity_poly.pdbx_strand_id
1 'polypeptide(L)'
;MAEISESTLETLRQLQEQEQEKTRVESQRDSSRWRNLFRLNGDNLILFIMFAILIVLAVGMMWLVKDSSKKAKEQRAENARLADTYRRSKTHEVSLGESETRSTTAAAGGVSVMTYETVLTLDGAEHSYAQANGLVERKKNRIRQEVDKILFSATGQELAEPSLSSVRDRIKSQINDLLDNEEVLQVDFAEFRKYEMPHTQEND
;
A
#
# COMPACT_ATOMS: atom_id res chain seq x y z
N MET A 1 -87.47 -9.89 -5.80
CA MET A 1 -86.84 -9.57 -4.49
C MET A 1 -86.47 -10.90 -3.88
N ALA A 2 -85.18 -11.19 -3.72
CA ALA A 2 -84.73 -12.47 -3.19
C ALA A 2 -84.79 -12.44 -1.66
N GLU A 3 -85.65 -13.26 -1.06
CA GLU A 3 -85.67 -13.53 0.37
C GLU A 3 -84.41 -14.32 0.73
N ILE A 4 -83.44 -13.64 1.34
CA ILE A 4 -82.32 -14.30 1.99
C ILE A 4 -82.93 -15.01 3.22
N SER A 5 -82.93 -16.34 3.22
CA SER A 5 -83.51 -17.11 4.32
C SER A 5 -82.72 -16.87 5.61
N GLU A 6 -83.43 -16.69 6.72
CA GLU A 6 -82.87 -16.42 8.06
C GLU A 6 -81.81 -17.44 8.47
N SER A 7 -81.94 -18.69 8.01
CA SER A 7 -80.95 -19.76 8.24
C SER A 7 -79.56 -19.43 7.71
N THR A 8 -79.48 -18.69 6.60
CA THR A 8 -78.20 -18.31 5.97
C THR A 8 -77.49 -17.23 6.78
N LEU A 9 -78.27 -16.31 7.37
CA LEU A 9 -77.79 -15.27 8.28
C LEU A 9 -77.28 -15.86 9.60
N GLU A 10 -77.96 -16.87 10.14
CA GLU A 10 -77.52 -17.56 11.36
C GLU A 10 -76.21 -18.34 11.14
N THR A 11 -76.06 -19.05 10.01
CA THR A 11 -74.79 -19.73 9.68
C THR A 11 -73.63 -18.77 9.52
N LEU A 12 -73.85 -17.59 8.93
CA LEU A 12 -72.81 -16.56 8.80
C LEU A 12 -72.40 -16.02 10.17
N ARG A 13 -73.35 -15.84 11.09
CA ARG A 13 -73.08 -15.38 12.45
C ARG A 13 -72.28 -16.40 13.26
N GLN A 14 -72.62 -17.69 13.16
CA GLN A 14 -71.86 -18.77 13.82
C GLN A 14 -70.44 -18.92 13.28
N LEU A 15 -70.25 -18.77 11.96
CA LEU A 15 -68.91 -18.78 11.35
C LEU A 15 -68.06 -17.60 11.86
N GLN A 16 -68.67 -16.42 11.98
CA GLN A 16 -67.97 -15.23 12.45
C GLN A 16 -67.60 -15.32 13.95
N GLU A 17 -68.46 -15.91 14.78
CA GLU A 17 -68.16 -16.18 16.18
C GLU A 17 -67.03 -17.22 16.34
N GLN A 18 -67.01 -18.26 15.52
CA GLN A 18 -65.91 -19.25 15.52
C GLN A 18 -64.56 -18.66 15.09
N GLU A 19 -64.54 -17.74 14.12
CA GLU A 19 -63.30 -17.07 13.71
C GLU A 19 -62.78 -16.09 14.78
N GLN A 20 -63.68 -15.40 15.46
CA GLN A 20 -63.31 -14.52 16.58
C GLN A 20 -62.78 -15.32 17.78
N GLU A 21 -63.33 -16.51 18.04
CA GLU A 21 -62.84 -17.37 19.12
C GLU A 21 -61.47 -17.98 18.79
N LYS A 22 -61.25 -18.43 17.54
CA LYS A 22 -59.94 -18.92 17.08
C LYS A 22 -58.84 -17.87 17.17
N THR A 23 -59.12 -16.64 16.70
CA THR A 23 -58.13 -15.55 16.73
C THR A 23 -57.78 -15.12 18.16
N ARG A 24 -58.75 -15.10 19.08
CA ARG A 24 -58.48 -14.85 20.51
C ARG A 24 -57.61 -15.94 21.13
N VAL A 25 -57.93 -17.22 20.89
CA VAL A 25 -57.18 -18.35 21.46
C VAL A 25 -55.74 -18.44 20.90
N GLU A 26 -55.53 -18.13 19.61
CA GLU A 26 -54.18 -18.07 19.02
C GLU A 26 -53.34 -16.93 19.59
N SER A 27 -53.90 -15.72 19.72
CA SER A 27 -53.18 -14.58 20.30
C SER A 27 -52.75 -14.83 21.76
N GLN A 28 -53.57 -15.57 22.52
CA GLN A 28 -53.32 -15.90 23.91
C GLN A 28 -52.26 -17.02 24.06
N ARG A 29 -52.21 -17.97 23.12
CA ARG A 29 -51.17 -19.01 23.05
C ARG A 29 -49.80 -18.46 22.65
N ASP A 30 -49.74 -17.55 21.67
CA ASP A 30 -48.46 -17.00 21.21
C ASP A 30 -47.83 -16.08 22.24
N SER A 31 -48.60 -15.19 22.87
CA SER A 31 -48.06 -14.31 23.92
C SER A 31 -47.50 -15.09 25.13
N SER A 32 -48.03 -16.28 25.39
CA SER A 32 -47.55 -17.20 26.44
C SER A 32 -46.27 -17.94 26.04
N ARG A 33 -46.13 -18.32 24.75
CA ARG A 33 -44.92 -18.95 24.19
C ARG A 33 -43.73 -18.00 24.22
N TRP A 34 -43.91 -16.74 23.85
CA TRP A 34 -42.84 -15.73 23.91
C TRP A 34 -42.39 -15.51 25.35
N ARG A 35 -43.32 -15.41 26.32
CA ARG A 35 -42.95 -15.25 27.74
C ARG A 35 -42.16 -16.44 28.30
N ASN A 36 -42.45 -17.66 27.85
CA ASN A 36 -41.67 -18.84 28.25
C ASN A 36 -40.32 -18.94 27.53
N LEU A 37 -40.19 -18.43 26.30
CA LEU A 37 -38.91 -18.25 25.62
C LEU A 37 -38.02 -17.18 26.29
N PHE A 38 -38.64 -16.13 26.86
CA PHE A 38 -37.94 -15.09 27.61
C PHE A 38 -37.76 -15.40 29.11
N ARG A 39 -38.26 -16.55 29.59
CA ARG A 39 -37.98 -17.04 30.94
C ARG A 39 -36.61 -17.75 30.93
N LEU A 40 -35.57 -16.94 30.72
CA LEU A 40 -34.18 -17.38 30.66
C LEU A 40 -33.70 -17.83 32.06
N ASN A 41 -33.20 -19.06 32.13
CA ASN A 41 -32.17 -19.41 33.11
C ASN A 41 -30.89 -18.65 32.75
N GLY A 42 -30.09 -18.25 33.75
CA GLY A 42 -28.90 -17.41 33.59
C GLY A 42 -27.89 -17.89 32.53
N ASP A 43 -27.87 -19.18 32.22
CA ASP A 43 -27.01 -19.77 31.19
C ASP A 43 -27.36 -19.35 29.75
N ASN A 44 -28.64 -19.09 29.46
CA ASN A 44 -29.05 -18.64 28.12
C ASN A 44 -28.62 -17.18 27.87
N LEU A 45 -28.48 -16.38 28.93
CA LEU A 45 -28.07 -14.98 28.82
C LEU A 45 -26.63 -14.88 28.31
N ILE A 46 -25.77 -15.78 28.80
CA ILE A 46 -24.37 -15.87 28.38
C ILE A 46 -24.27 -16.22 26.89
N LEU A 47 -25.11 -17.15 26.41
CA LEU A 47 -25.17 -17.50 24.98
C LEU A 47 -25.56 -16.31 24.09
N PHE A 48 -26.56 -15.52 24.50
CA PHE A 48 -26.94 -14.32 23.74
C PHE A 48 -25.86 -13.25 23.76
N ILE A 49 -25.16 -13.05 24.88
CA ILE A 49 -24.04 -12.11 24.99
C ILE A 49 -22.88 -12.57 24.08
N MET A 50 -22.53 -13.85 24.08
CA MET A 50 -21.51 -14.39 23.18
C MET A 50 -21.88 -14.17 21.71
N PHE A 51 -23.15 -14.44 21.35
CA PHE A 51 -23.61 -14.26 19.97
C PHE A 51 -23.55 -12.79 19.54
N ALA A 52 -23.93 -11.87 20.43
CA ALA A 52 -23.85 -10.43 20.17
C ALA A 52 -22.39 -9.97 19.97
N ILE A 53 -21.45 -10.44 20.80
CA ILE A 53 -20.02 -10.10 20.67
C ILE A 53 -19.45 -10.61 19.34
N LEU A 54 -19.79 -11.84 18.94
CA LEU A 54 -19.34 -12.41 17.66
C LEU A 54 -19.83 -11.60 16.46
N ILE A 55 -21.07 -11.12 16.49
CA ILE A 55 -21.62 -10.26 15.43
C ILE A 55 -20.85 -8.93 15.37
N VAL A 56 -20.59 -8.29 16.51
CA VAL A 56 -19.84 -7.03 16.57
C VAL A 56 -18.41 -7.21 16.04
N LEU A 57 -17.74 -8.31 16.41
CA LEU A 57 -16.40 -8.64 15.91
C LEU A 57 -16.40 -8.87 14.39
N ALA A 58 -17.38 -9.59 13.85
CA ALA A 58 -17.48 -9.84 12.41
C ALA A 58 -17.65 -8.54 11.61
N VAL A 59 -18.52 -7.63 12.09
CA VAL A 59 -18.73 -6.32 11.45
C VAL A 59 -17.48 -5.45 11.54
N GLY A 60 -16.79 -5.45 12.69
CA GLY A 60 -15.54 -4.74 12.89
C GLY A 60 -14.43 -5.21 11.94
N MET A 61 -14.24 -6.53 11.80
CA MET A 61 -13.28 -7.09 10.85
C MET A 61 -13.64 -6.77 9.40
N MET A 62 -14.93 -6.81 9.04
CA MET A 62 -15.37 -6.50 7.68
C MET A 62 -15.09 -5.04 7.29
N TRP A 63 -15.22 -4.10 8.22
CA TRP A 63 -14.81 -2.70 8.02
C TRP A 63 -13.30 -2.57 7.83
N LEU A 64 -12.50 -3.24 8.66
CA LEU A 64 -11.04 -3.16 8.64
C LEU A 64 -10.44 -3.76 7.35
N VAL A 65 -11.02 -4.86 6.85
CA VAL A 65 -10.66 -5.47 5.57
C VAL A 65 -11.07 -4.58 4.38
N LYS A 66 -12.23 -3.91 4.47
CA LYS A 66 -12.69 -3.02 3.40
C LYS A 66 -11.79 -1.79 3.25
N ASP A 67 -11.37 -1.19 4.37
CA ASP A 67 -10.46 -0.04 4.36
C ASP A 67 -9.04 -0.41 3.93
N SER A 68 -8.51 -1.55 4.38
CA SER A 68 -7.19 -2.02 3.92
C SER A 68 -7.18 -2.40 2.44
N SER A 69 -8.26 -3.01 1.92
CA SER A 69 -8.35 -3.34 0.49
C SER A 69 -8.51 -2.11 -0.39
N LYS A 70 -9.21 -1.06 0.10
CA LYS A 70 -9.33 0.21 -0.62
C LYS A 70 -8.00 0.92 -0.70
N LYS A 71 -7.27 1.04 0.41
CA LYS A 71 -5.92 1.63 0.43
C LYS A 71 -4.95 0.86 -0.47
N ALA A 72 -4.95 -0.46 -0.42
CA ALA A 72 -4.10 -1.28 -1.29
C ALA A 72 -4.47 -1.18 -2.78
N LYS A 73 -5.76 -0.99 -3.11
CA LYS A 73 -6.22 -0.77 -4.49
C LYS A 73 -5.94 0.64 -4.97
N GLU A 74 -6.10 1.66 -4.14
CA GLU A 74 -5.72 3.04 -4.44
C GLU A 74 -4.22 3.16 -4.67
N GLN A 75 -3.40 2.56 -3.81
CA GLN A 75 -1.94 2.58 -3.95
C GLN A 75 -1.47 1.83 -5.21
N ARG A 76 -2.12 0.70 -5.57
CA ARG A 76 -1.85 0.01 -6.84
C ARG A 76 -2.33 0.80 -8.06
N ALA A 77 -3.47 1.48 -7.97
CA ALA A 77 -4.00 2.31 -9.05
C ALA A 77 -3.17 3.59 -9.25
N GLU A 78 -2.63 4.16 -8.17
CA GLU A 78 -1.69 5.27 -8.18
C GLU A 78 -0.36 4.85 -8.81
N ASN A 79 0.20 3.71 -8.39
CA ASN A 79 1.41 3.16 -9.02
C ASN A 79 1.21 2.82 -10.51
N ALA A 80 0.04 2.30 -10.88
CA ALA A 80 -0.29 2.04 -12.29
C ALA A 80 -0.47 3.33 -13.10
N ARG A 81 -1.06 4.38 -12.52
CA ARG A 81 -1.17 5.70 -13.15
C ARG A 81 0.18 6.38 -13.30
N LEU A 82 1.03 6.29 -12.29
CA LEU A 82 2.42 6.74 -12.37
C LEU A 82 3.12 6.02 -13.51
N ALA A 83 3.06 4.68 -13.57
CA ALA A 83 3.67 3.89 -14.64
C ALA A 83 3.15 4.22 -16.06
N ASP A 84 1.84 4.51 -16.21
CA ASP A 84 1.26 4.93 -17.49
C ASP A 84 1.62 6.39 -17.85
N THR A 85 1.90 7.25 -16.87
CA THR A 85 2.39 8.61 -17.07
C THR A 85 3.87 8.58 -17.51
N TYR A 86 4.68 7.72 -16.86
CA TYR A 86 6.06 7.40 -17.27
C TYR A 86 6.15 6.86 -18.70
N ARG A 87 5.15 6.10 -19.18
CA ARG A 87 5.09 5.61 -20.56
C ARG A 87 4.74 6.68 -21.59
N ARG A 88 4.19 7.83 -21.18
CA ARG A 88 3.69 8.88 -22.07
C ARG A 88 4.50 10.17 -22.04
N SER A 89 5.36 10.40 -21.03
CA SER A 89 6.35 11.48 -21.07
C SER A 89 7.56 11.04 -21.89
N LYS A 90 8.13 11.96 -22.68
CA LYS A 90 9.43 11.73 -23.32
C LYS A 90 10.48 11.80 -22.22
N THR A 91 10.87 10.66 -21.67
CA THR A 91 11.98 10.60 -20.72
C THR A 91 13.30 10.73 -21.48
N HIS A 92 14.23 11.47 -20.91
CA HIS A 92 15.55 11.68 -21.50
C HIS A 92 16.64 11.24 -20.52
N GLU A 93 17.63 10.50 -21.03
CA GLU A 93 18.76 10.01 -20.24
C GLU A 93 19.97 10.95 -20.38
N VAL A 94 20.59 11.29 -19.26
CA VAL A 94 21.80 12.11 -19.19
C VAL A 94 22.88 11.33 -18.44
N SER A 95 23.98 11.01 -19.13
CA SER A 95 25.14 10.37 -18.49
C SER A 95 25.98 11.41 -17.75
N LEU A 96 26.28 11.10 -16.49
CA LEU A 96 27.24 11.85 -15.70
C LEU A 96 28.68 11.48 -16.03
N GLY A 97 28.91 10.48 -16.90
CA GLY A 97 30.22 9.94 -17.26
C GLY A 97 30.82 9.01 -16.21
N GLU A 98 31.87 8.29 -16.61
CA GLU A 98 32.60 7.36 -15.75
C GLU A 98 33.30 8.10 -14.60
N SER A 99 33.21 7.53 -13.40
CA SER A 99 33.89 8.00 -12.20
C SER A 99 34.59 6.83 -11.51
N GLU A 100 35.80 7.09 -11.02
CA GLU A 100 36.56 6.14 -10.21
C GLU A 100 36.88 6.78 -8.87
N THR A 101 36.52 6.07 -7.81
CA THR A 101 36.55 6.56 -6.45
C THR A 101 37.26 5.56 -5.56
N ARG A 102 38.31 6.01 -4.86
CA ARG A 102 39.19 5.17 -4.05
C ARG A 102 38.98 5.46 -2.55
N SER A 103 38.65 4.42 -1.78
CA SER A 103 38.59 4.47 -0.32
C SER A 103 39.73 3.68 0.29
N THR A 104 40.37 4.26 1.30
CA THR A 104 41.28 3.53 2.18
C THR A 104 40.53 3.23 3.47
N THR A 105 40.14 1.97 3.69
CA THR A 105 39.39 1.61 4.89
C THR A 105 40.37 1.30 6.03
N ALA A 106 40.50 2.22 6.98
CA ALA A 106 41.42 2.12 8.11
C ALA A 106 41.18 0.88 9.00
N ALA A 107 39.97 0.32 8.99
CA ALA A 107 39.58 -0.80 9.85
C ALA A 107 40.13 -2.18 9.40
N ALA A 108 40.55 -2.32 8.15
CA ALA A 108 41.01 -3.61 7.60
C ALA A 108 42.32 -3.53 6.81
N GLY A 109 42.95 -2.34 6.71
CA GLY A 109 44.17 -2.14 5.93
C GLY A 109 44.00 -2.44 4.43
N GLY A 110 42.77 -2.48 3.92
CA GLY A 110 42.47 -2.72 2.51
C GLY A 110 42.19 -1.42 1.76
N VAL A 111 42.50 -1.41 0.46
CA VAL A 111 42.06 -0.36 -0.47
C VAL A 111 40.81 -0.86 -1.19
N SER A 112 39.70 -0.13 -1.06
CA SER A 112 38.49 -0.37 -1.84
C SER A 112 38.43 0.62 -2.99
N VAL A 113 38.42 0.13 -4.22
CA VAL A 113 38.23 0.95 -5.44
C VAL A 113 36.83 0.70 -5.98
N MET A 114 36.07 1.77 -6.20
CA MET A 114 34.75 1.72 -6.83
C MET A 114 34.81 2.45 -8.16
N THR A 115 34.45 1.76 -9.24
CA THR A 115 34.30 2.35 -10.58
C THR A 115 32.83 2.31 -10.94
N TYR A 116 32.27 3.44 -11.35
CA TYR A 116 30.86 3.50 -11.69
C TYR A 116 30.56 4.54 -12.78
N GLU A 117 29.51 4.30 -13.56
CA GLU A 117 28.93 5.28 -14.48
C GLU A 117 27.48 5.52 -14.10
N THR A 118 27.16 6.75 -13.70
CA THR A 118 25.80 7.13 -13.28
C THR A 118 25.04 7.76 -14.45
N VAL A 119 23.82 7.29 -14.67
CA VAL A 119 22.88 7.82 -15.66
C VAL A 119 21.65 8.36 -14.93
N LEU A 120 21.25 9.58 -15.27
CA LEU A 120 20.06 10.23 -14.74
C LEU A 120 18.95 10.19 -15.79
N THR A 121 17.76 9.75 -15.41
CA THR A 121 16.56 9.86 -16.23
C THR A 121 15.79 11.10 -15.80
N LEU A 122 15.59 12.04 -16.73
CA LEU A 122 14.87 13.29 -16.50
C LEU A 122 13.47 13.24 -17.10
N ASP A 123 12.50 13.88 -16.44
CA ASP A 123 11.16 14.10 -16.99
C ASP A 123 11.11 15.41 -17.77
N GLY A 124 10.41 15.42 -18.90
CA GLY A 124 10.00 16.69 -19.51
C GLY A 124 9.88 16.67 -21.02
N ALA A 125 9.02 17.56 -21.53
CA ALA A 125 9.02 17.93 -22.95
C ALA A 125 10.38 18.55 -23.33
N GLU A 126 10.72 18.53 -24.62
CA GLU A 126 12.04 18.90 -25.17
C GLU A 126 12.62 20.23 -24.65
N HIS A 127 11.77 21.23 -24.39
CA HIS A 127 12.18 22.51 -23.80
C HIS A 127 12.51 22.43 -22.30
N SER A 128 11.73 21.66 -21.55
CA SER A 128 11.96 21.38 -20.12
C SER A 128 13.21 20.55 -19.93
N TYR A 129 13.42 19.56 -20.82
CA TYR A 129 14.64 18.77 -20.84
C TYR A 129 15.90 19.63 -21.05
N ALA A 130 15.88 20.56 -22.01
CA ALA A 130 17.04 21.42 -22.28
C ALA A 130 17.42 22.27 -21.06
N GLN A 131 16.44 22.75 -20.30
CA GLN A 131 16.66 23.49 -19.06
C GLN A 131 17.23 22.60 -17.94
N ALA A 132 16.62 21.43 -17.73
CA ALA A 132 17.05 20.43 -16.75
C ALA A 132 18.47 19.93 -17.02
N ASN A 133 18.75 19.54 -18.27
CA ASN A 133 20.07 19.13 -18.72
C ASN A 133 21.10 20.26 -18.56
N GLY A 134 20.72 21.50 -18.86
CA GLY A 134 21.57 22.66 -18.62
C GLY A 134 21.90 22.88 -17.14
N LEU A 135 20.98 22.57 -16.22
CA LEU A 135 21.23 22.60 -14.78
C LEU A 135 22.16 21.47 -14.34
N VAL A 136 21.91 20.25 -14.81
CA VAL A 136 22.73 19.06 -14.54
C VAL A 136 24.16 19.30 -15.00
N GLU A 137 24.38 19.78 -16.22
CA GLU A 137 25.73 20.06 -16.74
C GLU A 137 26.45 21.16 -15.95
N ARG A 138 25.74 22.22 -15.52
CA ARG A 138 26.34 23.26 -14.67
C ARG A 138 26.73 22.74 -13.28
N LYS A 139 25.95 21.82 -12.71
CA LYS A 139 26.15 21.28 -11.35
C LYS A 139 26.84 19.90 -11.36
N LYS A 140 27.31 19.42 -12.52
CA LYS A 140 27.79 18.04 -12.75
C LYS A 140 28.83 17.58 -11.73
N ASN A 141 29.83 18.41 -11.45
CA ASN A 141 30.88 18.08 -10.47
C ASN A 141 30.32 17.95 -9.05
N ARG A 142 29.37 18.81 -8.66
CA ARG A 142 28.73 18.76 -7.33
C ARG A 142 27.81 17.56 -7.19
N ILE A 143 27.09 17.21 -8.26
CA ILE A 143 26.29 15.99 -8.34
C ILE A 143 27.18 14.76 -8.14
N ARG A 144 28.31 14.67 -8.86
CA ARG A 144 29.28 13.57 -8.70
C ARG A 144 29.79 13.46 -7.26
N GLN A 145 30.13 14.58 -6.62
CA GLN A 145 30.58 14.60 -5.23
C GLN A 145 29.54 14.04 -4.24
N GLU A 146 28.24 14.35 -4.44
CA GLU A 146 27.19 13.76 -3.59
C GLU A 146 26.99 12.27 -3.88
N VAL A 147 27.10 11.85 -5.15
CA VAL A 147 27.10 10.42 -5.52
C VAL A 147 28.23 9.68 -4.79
N ASP A 148 29.46 10.21 -4.86
CA ASP A 148 30.62 9.64 -4.17
C ASP A 148 30.39 9.51 -2.68
N LYS A 149 29.93 10.58 -2.04
CA LYS A 149 29.66 10.61 -0.60
C LYS A 149 28.63 9.56 -0.19
N ILE A 150 27.57 9.37 -0.98
CA ILE A 150 26.57 8.34 -0.71
C ILE A 150 27.18 6.95 -0.86
N LEU A 151 27.91 6.69 -1.95
CA LEU A 151 28.58 5.40 -2.19
C LEU A 151 29.59 5.05 -1.09
N PHE A 152 30.35 6.03 -0.60
CA PHE A 152 31.27 5.83 0.53
C PHE A 152 30.56 5.58 1.86
N SER A 153 29.41 6.22 2.06
CA SER A 153 28.60 6.03 3.27
C SER A 153 27.75 4.77 3.25
N ALA A 154 27.60 4.14 2.08
CA ALA A 154 26.76 2.98 1.90
C ALA A 154 27.36 1.77 2.61
N THR A 155 26.50 0.99 3.25
CA THR A 155 26.95 -0.21 3.95
C THR A 155 27.34 -1.31 2.95
N GLY A 156 28.19 -2.25 3.36
CA GLY A 156 28.54 -3.39 2.51
C GLY A 156 27.31 -4.21 2.07
N GLN A 157 26.25 -4.23 2.88
CA GLN A 157 24.98 -4.89 2.55
C GLN A 157 24.20 -4.14 1.46
N GLU A 158 24.13 -2.81 1.54
CA GLU A 158 23.50 -1.96 0.52
C GLU A 158 24.24 -2.06 -0.82
N LEU A 159 25.57 -2.12 -0.80
CA LEU A 159 26.40 -2.25 -1.99
C LEU A 159 26.42 -3.68 -2.58
N ALA A 160 26.02 -4.68 -1.81
CA ALA A 160 25.90 -6.08 -2.26
C ALA A 160 24.53 -6.38 -2.88
N GLU A 161 23.56 -5.47 -2.76
CA GLU A 161 22.23 -5.63 -3.36
C GLU A 161 22.34 -5.52 -4.90
N PRO A 162 21.85 -6.50 -5.68
CA PRO A 162 21.97 -6.46 -7.14
C PRO A 162 21.30 -5.24 -7.80
N SER A 163 20.22 -4.75 -7.20
CA SER A 163 19.47 -3.59 -7.70
C SER A 163 20.05 -2.26 -7.21
N LEU A 164 20.85 -2.26 -6.14
CA LEU A 164 21.31 -1.07 -5.42
C LEU A 164 20.16 -0.09 -5.10
N SER A 165 18.94 -0.60 -4.85
CA SER A 165 17.72 0.20 -4.82
C SER A 165 17.77 1.32 -3.79
N SER A 166 18.18 0.99 -2.57
CA SER A 166 18.34 1.96 -1.47
C SER A 166 19.37 3.04 -1.79
N VAL A 167 20.48 2.67 -2.43
CA VAL A 167 21.55 3.60 -2.82
C VAL A 167 21.06 4.54 -3.92
N ARG A 168 20.38 4.01 -4.93
CA ARG A 168 19.81 4.79 -6.05
C ARG A 168 18.76 5.79 -5.57
N ASP A 169 17.87 5.37 -4.67
CA ASP A 169 16.84 6.26 -4.11
C ASP A 169 17.45 7.40 -3.28
N ARG A 170 18.48 7.10 -2.48
CA ARG A 170 19.24 8.13 -1.74
C ARG A 170 19.93 9.11 -2.68
N ILE A 171 20.56 8.61 -3.75
CA ILE A 171 21.21 9.46 -4.75
C ILE A 171 20.17 10.35 -5.45
N LYS A 172 19.06 9.77 -5.91
CA LYS A 172 17.96 10.51 -6.54
C LYS A 172 17.48 11.66 -5.65
N SER A 173 17.22 11.38 -4.37
CA SER A 173 16.77 12.41 -3.42
C SER A 173 17.79 13.55 -3.31
N GLN A 174 19.08 13.24 -3.12
CA GLN A 174 20.11 14.28 -2.98
C GLN A 174 20.34 15.09 -4.27
N ILE A 175 20.20 14.46 -5.44
CA ILE A 175 20.33 15.17 -6.71
C ILE A 175 19.13 16.10 -6.94
N ASN A 176 17.90 15.66 -6.63
CA ASN A 176 16.73 16.53 -6.73
C ASN A 176 16.82 17.72 -5.76
N ASP A 177 17.31 17.50 -4.53
CA ASP A 177 17.59 18.59 -3.58
C ASP A 177 18.64 19.58 -4.15
N LEU A 178 19.68 19.07 -4.81
CA LEU A 178 20.70 19.92 -5.44
C LEU A 178 20.19 20.70 -6.65
N LEU A 179 19.23 20.17 -7.38
CA LEU A 179 18.67 20.81 -8.57
C LEU A 179 17.56 21.80 -8.22
N ASP A 180 17.13 21.86 -6.95
CA ASP A 180 15.99 22.65 -6.44
C ASP A 180 14.69 22.39 -7.22
N ASN A 181 14.63 21.24 -7.92
CA ASN A 181 13.57 20.82 -8.82
C ASN A 181 13.52 19.28 -8.82
N GLU A 182 12.33 18.70 -8.71
CA GLU A 182 12.08 17.23 -8.74
C GLU A 182 12.18 16.65 -10.17
N GLU A 183 13.19 17.06 -10.94
CA GLU A 183 13.33 16.75 -12.36
C GLU A 183 13.92 15.36 -12.63
N VAL A 184 14.65 14.77 -11.67
CA VAL A 184 15.21 13.42 -11.80
C VAL A 184 14.17 12.40 -11.39
N LEU A 185 13.78 11.57 -12.36
CA LEU A 185 12.84 10.47 -12.19
C LEU A 185 13.52 9.21 -11.68
N GLN A 186 14.70 8.89 -12.20
CA GLN A 186 15.42 7.67 -11.89
C GLN A 186 16.93 7.89 -11.99
N VAL A 187 17.66 7.16 -11.16
CA VAL A 187 19.12 7.08 -11.20
C VAL A 187 19.50 5.63 -11.44
N ASP A 188 20.28 5.40 -12.48
CA ASP A 188 20.81 4.08 -12.82
C ASP A 188 22.32 4.10 -12.86
N PHE A 189 22.91 2.93 -12.67
CA PHE A 189 24.32 2.70 -12.91
C PHE A 189 24.45 1.87 -14.18
N ALA A 190 25.01 2.47 -15.24
CA ALA A 190 25.34 1.74 -16.46
C ALA A 190 26.46 0.73 -16.20
N GLU A 191 27.40 1.12 -15.34
CA GLU A 191 28.47 0.27 -14.86
C GLU A 191 28.66 0.50 -13.35
N PHE A 192 28.87 -0.58 -12.60
CA PHE A 192 29.23 -0.52 -11.19
C PHE A 192 30.15 -1.71 -10.85
N ARG A 193 31.38 -1.41 -10.45
CA ARG A 193 32.37 -2.41 -10.02
C ARG A 193 33.00 -1.97 -8.72
N LYS A 194 33.09 -2.90 -7.77
CA LYS A 194 33.80 -2.71 -6.50
C LYS A 194 34.92 -3.73 -6.41
N TYR A 195 36.13 -3.24 -6.21
CA TYR A 195 37.32 -4.06 -5.97
C TYR A 195 37.81 -3.80 -4.56
N GLU A 196 38.06 -4.86 -3.80
CA GLU A 196 38.74 -4.79 -2.52
C GLU A 196 40.10 -5.46 -2.68
N MET A 197 41.17 -4.67 -2.53
CA MET A 197 42.54 -5.18 -2.58
C MET A 197 43.02 -5.43 -1.15
N PRO A 198 43.25 -6.69 -0.73
CA PRO A 198 43.95 -6.98 0.51
C PRO A 198 45.42 -6.53 0.38
N HIS A 199 46.01 -6.02 1.46
CA HIS A 199 47.46 -5.77 1.48
C HIS A 199 48.18 -7.10 1.23
N THR A 200 48.98 -7.15 0.16
CA THR A 200 50.02 -8.17 0.02
C THR A 200 50.95 -7.99 1.21
N GLN A 201 50.95 -8.93 2.17
CA GLN A 201 52.00 -8.98 3.18
C GLN A 201 53.30 -9.26 2.43
N GLU A 202 54.15 -8.24 2.33
CA GLU A 202 55.55 -8.41 1.98
C GLU A 202 56.17 -9.17 3.16
N ASN A 203 56.33 -10.48 2.99
CA ASN A 203 57.05 -11.33 3.93
C ASN A 203 58.53 -10.89 3.89
N ASP A 204 58.95 -10.12 4.89
CA ASP A 204 60.35 -10.01 5.30
C ASP A 204 60.74 -11.23 6.17
#